data_AF-A0A7X1GRU8-F1
#
_entry.id   AF-A0A7X1GRU8-F1
#
_cell.length_a   1.000
_cell.length_b   1.000
_cell.length_c   1.000
_cell.angle_alpha   90.00
_cell.angle_beta   90.00
_cell.angle_gamma   90.00
#
_symmetry.space_group_name_H-M   'P 1'
#
loop_
_entity.id
_entity.type
_entity.pdbx_description
1 polymer ?
#
loop_
_entity_poly.entity_id
_entity_poly.type
_entity_poly.pdbx_seq_one_letter_code
_entity_poly.pdbx_strand_id
1 'polypeptide(L)'
;MIAFDIVVNDKKVCTAGVDSDYGMLTAILSWAKRDLSRLPADVRAEVPGEMLKMVVSGQRNLDGSDSENLQWTGCDLKPGDEIRIAIVDVDRVDAPASTEKVSPKYVKKKRSDMMLH
;
A
#
# COMPACT_ATOMS: atom_id res chain seq x y z
N MET A 1 -5.93 -18.91 -6.39
CA MET A 1 -6.29 -17.50 -6.10
C MET A 1 -5.31 -16.58 -6.81
N ILE A 2 -5.77 -15.43 -7.30
CA ILE A 2 -4.87 -14.42 -7.90
C ILE A 2 -3.99 -13.79 -6.82
N ALA A 3 -2.69 -13.80 -7.06
CA ALA A 3 -1.68 -13.22 -6.16
C ALA A 3 -0.61 -12.46 -6.96
N PHE A 4 0.14 -11.60 -6.26
CA PHE A 4 1.31 -10.90 -6.78
C PHE A 4 2.57 -11.50 -6.17
N ASP A 5 3.42 -12.09 -7.01
CA ASP A 5 4.78 -12.48 -6.64
C ASP A 5 5.72 -11.31 -6.86
N ILE A 6 6.29 -10.80 -5.77
CA ILE A 6 7.06 -9.56 -5.72
C ILE A 6 8.54 -9.88 -5.51
N VAL A 7 9.38 -9.39 -6.43
CA VAL A 7 10.83 -9.49 -6.36
C VAL A 7 11.43 -8.10 -6.50
N VAL A 8 12.43 -7.80 -5.66
CA VAL A 8 13.22 -6.56 -5.73
C VAL A 8 14.70 -6.94 -5.81
N ASN A 9 15.41 -6.48 -6.84
CA ASN A 9 16.82 -6.80 -7.08
C ASN A 9 17.11 -8.31 -6.96
N ASP A 10 16.36 -9.12 -7.71
CA ASP A 10 16.40 -10.60 -7.73
C ASP A 10 16.06 -11.30 -6.40
N LYS A 11 15.76 -10.55 -5.34
CA LYS A 11 15.34 -11.11 -4.05
C LYS A 11 13.83 -11.11 -3.95
N LYS A 12 13.25 -12.30 -3.76
CA LYS A 12 11.82 -12.45 -3.46
C LYS A 12 11.48 -11.77 -2.14
N VAL A 13 10.48 -10.89 -2.18
CA VAL A 13 9.98 -10.12 -1.04
C VAL A 13 8.74 -10.78 -0.45
N CYS A 14 7.74 -11.08 -1.28
CA CYS A 14 6.54 -11.82 -0.87
C CYS A 14 5.77 -12.37 -2.09
N THR A 15 4.92 -13.35 -1.84
CA THR A 15 3.75 -13.65 -2.67
C THR A 15 2.51 -13.16 -1.92
N ALA A 16 1.98 -11.99 -2.31
CA ALA A 16 0.84 -11.37 -1.67
C ALA A 16 -0.47 -11.76 -2.36
N GLY A 17 -1.49 -12.13 -1.61
CA GLY A 17 -2.82 -12.34 -2.17
C GLY A 17 -3.90 -12.28 -1.11
N VAL A 18 -5.14 -12.11 -1.56
CA VAL A 18 -6.28 -11.97 -0.67
C VAL A 18 -7.01 -13.30 -0.58
N ASP A 19 -6.91 -13.94 0.58
CA ASP A 19 -7.60 -15.19 0.89
C ASP A 19 -9.03 -14.90 1.40
N SER A 20 -9.89 -14.43 0.49
CA SER A 20 -11.33 -14.22 0.71
C SER A 20 -12.06 -14.07 -0.63
N ASP A 21 -13.37 -14.36 -0.66
CA ASP A 21 -14.19 -14.24 -1.88
C ASP A 21 -14.21 -12.82 -2.48
N TYR A 22 -14.20 -11.79 -1.62
CA TYR A 22 -14.19 -10.39 -2.04
C TYR A 22 -13.03 -9.62 -1.41
N GLY A 23 -12.18 -9.06 -2.26
CA GLY A 23 -11.01 -8.33 -1.81
C GLY A 23 -10.38 -7.49 -2.90
N MET A 24 -9.38 -6.71 -2.48
CA MET A 24 -8.55 -5.90 -3.35
C MET A 24 -7.09 -6.17 -3.03
N LEU A 25 -6.27 -6.32 -4.06
CA LEU A 25 -4.83 -6.43 -3.94
C LEU A 25 -4.16 -5.31 -4.72
N THR A 26 -3.17 -4.65 -4.12
CA THR A 26 -2.48 -3.52 -4.72
C THR A 26 -0.98 -3.60 -4.50
N ALA A 27 -0.23 -3.19 -5.51
CA ALA A 27 1.18 -2.85 -5.40
C ALA A 27 1.35 -1.43 -5.94
N ILE A 28 1.75 -0.51 -5.08
CA ILE A 28 1.82 0.92 -5.38
C ILE A 28 3.28 1.35 -5.28
N LEU A 29 3.82 1.87 -6.39
CA LEU A 29 5.10 2.56 -6.42
C LEU A 29 4.83 4.08 -6.34
N SER A 30 5.38 4.73 -5.32
CA SER A 30 5.18 6.15 -5.04
C SER A 30 6.51 6.89 -5.06
N TRP A 31 6.59 7.94 -5.86
CA TRP A 31 7.66 8.95 -5.77
C TRP A 31 7.05 10.29 -5.38
N ALA A 32 7.62 10.93 -4.36
CA ALA A 32 7.19 12.24 -3.91
C ALA A 32 8.41 13.11 -3.62
N LYS A 33 8.40 14.32 -4.18
CA LYS A 33 9.37 15.37 -3.87
C LYS A 33 8.62 16.57 -3.32
N ARG A 34 9.00 17.01 -2.13
CA ARG A 34 8.29 18.02 -1.33
C ARG A 34 9.16 19.25 -1.16
N ASP A 35 8.54 20.41 -1.31
CA ASP A 35 9.14 21.66 -0.88
C ASP A 35 8.95 21.83 0.63
N LEU A 36 9.98 21.46 1.39
CA LEU A 36 9.98 21.52 2.84
C LEU A 36 9.87 22.95 3.39
N SER A 37 10.19 23.97 2.59
CA SER A 37 10.09 25.37 3.02
C SER A 37 8.64 25.79 3.32
N ARG A 38 7.67 25.11 2.70
CA ARG A 38 6.23 25.35 2.86
C ARG A 38 5.63 24.64 4.08
N LEU A 39 6.40 23.79 4.76
CA LEU A 39 5.95 23.08 5.96
C LEU A 39 6.28 23.88 7.24
N PRO A 40 5.40 23.82 8.26
CA PRO A 40 5.70 24.26 9.62
C PRO A 40 7.02 23.64 10.14
N ALA A 41 7.76 24.39 10.96
CA ALA A 41 9.10 24.01 11.40
C ALA A 41 9.13 22.70 12.23
N ASP A 42 8.10 22.48 13.03
CA ASP A 42 7.86 21.26 13.81
C ASP A 42 7.63 20.04 12.90
N VAL A 43 6.89 20.20 11.81
CA VAL A 43 6.62 19.12 10.85
C VAL A 43 7.82 18.84 9.94
N ARG A 44 8.61 19.88 9.63
CA ARG A 44 9.75 19.77 8.69
C ARG A 44 10.78 18.73 9.11
N ALA A 45 11.00 18.54 10.41
CA ALA A 45 11.96 17.57 10.92
C ALA A 45 11.52 16.11 10.73
N GLU A 46 10.22 15.86 10.56
CA GLU A 46 9.63 14.52 10.52
C GLU A 46 9.33 14.03 9.10
N VAL A 47 9.31 14.94 8.12
CA VAL A 47 8.90 14.62 6.74
C VAL A 47 10.10 14.60 5.79
N PRO A 48 10.37 13.49 5.09
CA PRO A 48 11.43 13.45 4.11
C PRO A 48 11.09 14.34 2.90
N GLY A 49 12.09 15.13 2.48
CA GLY A 49 11.98 16.03 1.32
C GLY A 49 11.83 15.29 -0.01
N GLU A 50 12.33 14.07 -0.10
CA GLU A 50 12.13 13.16 -1.23
C GLU A 50 11.92 11.73 -0.72
N MET A 51 11.01 11.00 -1.36
CA MET A 51 10.66 9.63 -1.00
C MET A 51 10.39 8.84 -2.29
N LEU A 52 11.00 7.66 -2.41
CA LEU A 52 10.64 6.64 -3.39
C LEU A 52 10.36 5.35 -2.61
N LYS A 53 9.13 4.85 -2.69
CA LYS A 53 8.68 3.73 -1.87
C LYS A 53 7.72 2.84 -2.64
N MET A 54 7.86 1.53 -2.47
CA MET A 54 6.85 0.56 -2.89
C MET A 54 6.08 0.07 -1.66
N VAL A 55 4.77 -0.06 -1.80
CA VAL A 55 3.90 -0.70 -0.81
C VAL A 55 3.09 -1.79 -1.50
N VAL A 56 3.05 -2.98 -0.90
CA VAL A 56 2.18 -4.07 -1.32
C VAL A 56 1.19 -4.34 -0.19
N SER A 57 -0.08 -4.09 -0.50
CA SER A 57 -1.17 -4.11 0.45
C SER A 57 -2.45 -4.60 -0.21
N GLY A 58 -3.44 -4.91 0.60
CA GLY A 58 -4.74 -5.33 0.13
C GLY A 58 -5.81 -5.11 1.17
N GLN A 59 -7.03 -5.48 0.81
CA GLN A 59 -8.17 -5.48 1.69
C GLN A 59 -8.96 -6.76 1.47
N ARG A 60 -9.37 -7.42 2.55
CA ARG A 60 -10.23 -8.62 2.50
C ARG A 60 -11.56 -8.38 3.19
N ASN A 61 -12.54 -9.24 2.91
CA ASN A 61 -13.92 -9.18 3.44
C ASN A 61 -14.61 -7.84 3.10
N LEU A 62 -14.50 -7.40 1.84
CA LEU A 62 -15.06 -6.12 1.37
C LEU A 62 -16.60 -6.06 1.39
N ASP A 63 -17.26 -7.20 1.54
CA ASP A 63 -18.70 -7.38 1.58
C ASP A 63 -19.30 -7.31 2.99
N GLY A 64 -18.45 -7.21 4.03
CA GLY A 64 -18.87 -7.29 5.43
C GLY A 64 -18.45 -6.11 6.31
N SER A 65 -18.94 -6.12 7.55
CA SER A 65 -18.52 -5.17 8.59
C SER A 65 -17.11 -5.44 9.14
N ASP A 66 -16.51 -6.57 8.77
CA ASP A 66 -15.20 -7.04 9.21
C ASP A 66 -14.14 -6.91 8.11
N SER A 67 -14.21 -5.83 7.32
CA SER A 67 -13.18 -5.55 6.33
C SER A 67 -11.83 -5.30 7.00
N GLU A 68 -10.78 -5.89 6.47
CA GLU A 68 -9.43 -5.85 7.04
C GLU A 68 -8.43 -5.34 6.02
N ASN A 69 -7.64 -4.35 6.41
CA ASN A 69 -6.49 -3.90 5.64
C ASN A 69 -5.31 -4.83 5.91
N LEU A 70 -4.64 -5.25 4.84
CA LEU A 70 -3.50 -6.14 4.85
C LEU A 70 -2.29 -5.41 4.29
N GLN A 71 -1.12 -5.56 4.91
CA GLN A 71 0.13 -5.05 4.36
C GLN A 71 1.19 -6.14 4.41
N TRP A 72 1.74 -6.50 3.25
CA TRP A 72 2.83 -7.47 3.15
C TRP A 72 4.19 -6.81 3.24
N THR A 73 4.37 -5.71 2.52
CA THR A 73 5.65 -4.99 2.52
C THR A 73 5.46 -3.51 2.27
N GLY A 74 6.37 -2.72 2.85
CA GLY A 74 6.59 -1.33 2.51
C GLY A 74 8.08 -1.08 2.56
N CYS A 75 8.72 -0.91 1.41
CA CYS A 75 10.17 -0.73 1.32
C CYS A 75 10.54 0.56 0.61
N ASP A 76 11.49 1.28 1.19
CA ASP A 76 12.13 2.41 0.52
C ASP A 76 13.01 1.88 -0.61
N LEU A 77 13.07 2.64 -1.69
CA LEU A 77 13.77 2.30 -2.92
C LEU A 77 14.71 3.43 -3.29
N LYS A 78 15.68 3.13 -4.14
CA LYS A 78 16.62 4.09 -4.70
C LYS A 78 16.72 3.93 -6.22
N PRO A 79 17.17 4.97 -6.94
CA PRO A 79 17.49 4.84 -8.37
C PRO A 79 18.43 3.65 -8.62
N GLY A 80 18.07 2.82 -9.61
CA GLY A 80 18.79 1.60 -9.95
C GLY A 80 18.22 0.32 -9.33
N ASP A 81 17.29 0.41 -8.37
CA ASP A 81 16.55 -0.78 -7.92
C ASP A 81 15.59 -1.26 -9.02
N GLU A 82 15.52 -2.58 -9.21
CA GLU A 82 14.58 -3.25 -10.11
C GLU A 82 13.47 -3.92 -9.32
N ILE A 83 12.23 -3.77 -9.80
CA ILE A 83 11.04 -4.39 -9.22
C ILE A 83 10.39 -5.27 -10.29
N ARG A 84 10.17 -6.54 -9.97
CA ARG A 84 9.38 -7.47 -10.78
C ARG A 84 8.12 -7.86 -10.01
N ILE A 85 6.97 -7.63 -10.64
CA ILE A 85 5.65 -8.04 -10.15
C ILE A 85 5.10 -9.05 -11.14
N ALA A 86 4.93 -10.30 -10.72
CA ALA A 86 4.26 -11.31 -11.52
C ALA A 86 2.85 -11.56 -10.95
N ILE A 87 1.85 -11.59 -11.84
CA ILE A 87 0.50 -12.03 -11.50
C ILE A 87 0.48 -13.56 -11.62
N VAL A 88 0.15 -14.24 -10.53
CA VAL A 88 0.16 -15.71 -10.45
C VAL A 88 -1.18 -16.22 -9.94
N ASP A 89 -1.53 -17.45 -10.30
CA ASP A 89 -2.64 -18.19 -9.71
C ASP A 89 -2.09 -19.34 -8.86
N VAL A 90 -2.30 -19.26 -7.55
CA VAL A 90 -1.71 -20.17 -6.56
C VAL A 90 -2.70 -20.50 -5.46
N ASP A 91 -2.52 -21.64 -4.79
CA ASP A 91 -3.40 -22.07 -3.70
C ASP A 91 -3.00 -21.49 -2.34
N ARG A 92 -1.79 -20.92 -2.24
CA ARG A 92 -1.26 -20.38 -0.99
C ARG A 92 -0.42 -19.13 -1.23
N VAL A 93 -0.55 -18.17 -0.32
CA VAL A 93 0.18 -16.90 -0.30
C VAL A 93 0.91 -16.73 1.03
N ASP A 94 1.84 -15.79 1.09
CA ASP A 94 2.51 -15.44 2.33
C ASP A 94 1.56 -14.70 3.27
N ALA A 95 1.74 -14.84 4.58
CA ALA A 95 0.99 -14.07 5.56
C ALA A 95 1.37 -12.57 5.47
N PRO A 96 0.41 -11.64 5.63
CA PRO A 96 0.72 -10.21 5.68
C PRO A 96 1.54 -9.89 6.94
N ALA A 97 2.42 -8.90 6.83
CA ALA A 97 3.23 -8.40 7.95
C ALA A 97 2.39 -7.64 8.99
N SER A 98 1.30 -6.99 8.56
CA SER A 98 0.31 -6.41 9.45
C SER A 98 -1.12 -6.59 8.94
N THR A 99 -2.06 -6.60 9.87
CA THR A 99 -3.50 -6.67 9.61
C THR A 99 -4.21 -5.69 10.52
N GLU A 100 -5.05 -4.84 9.95
CA GLU A 100 -5.81 -3.82 10.68
C GLU A 100 -7.30 -3.95 10.36
N LYS A 101 -8.13 -4.11 11.39
CA LYS A 101 -9.58 -4.08 11.22
C LYS A 101 -10.05 -2.67 10.89
N VAL A 102 -10.79 -2.53 9.79
CA VAL A 102 -11.41 -1.27 9.43
C VAL A 102 -12.73 -1.17 10.18
N SER A 103 -12.77 -0.31 11.21
CA SER A 103 -14.04 -0.06 11.90
C SER A 103 -15.04 0.62 10.94
N PRO A 104 -16.34 0.24 10.96
CA PRO A 104 -17.36 0.83 10.07
C PRO A 104 -17.62 2.34 10.24
N LYS A 105 -16.94 3.04 11.15
CA LYS A 105 -17.34 4.39 11.61
C LYS A 105 -16.96 5.54 10.67
N TYR A 106 -16.40 5.32 9.49
CA TYR A 106 -16.00 6.42 8.60
C TYR A 106 -16.21 6.15 7.10
N VAL A 107 -17.41 6.47 6.59
CA VAL A 107 -17.57 7.05 5.24
C VAL A 107 -18.00 8.49 5.42
N LYS A 108 -17.04 9.41 5.67
CA LYS A 108 -17.35 10.85 5.60
C LYS A 108 -17.57 11.20 4.13
N LYS A 109 -18.83 11.43 3.78
CA LYS A 109 -19.25 12.07 2.54
C LYS A 109 -18.72 13.52 2.53
N LYS A 110 -17.57 13.79 1.91
CA LYS A 110 -17.17 15.16 1.52
C LYS A 110 -16.32 15.14 0.25
N ARG A 111 -16.99 15.28 -0.89
CA ARG A 111 -16.41 15.64 -2.20
C ARG A 111 -17.21 16.79 -2.83
N SER A 112 -17.51 17.82 -2.03
CA SER A 112 -18.20 19.02 -2.52
C SER A 112 -17.52 20.36 -2.18
N ASP A 113 -16.36 20.37 -1.53
CA ASP A 113 -15.69 21.64 -1.12
C ASP A 113 -14.30 21.83 -1.76
N MET A 114 -13.99 21.21 -2.90
CA MET A 114 -12.72 21.43 -3.62
C MET A 114 -12.93 21.96 -5.03
N MET A 115 -13.74 23.01 -5.13
CA MET A 115 -13.66 24.01 -6.19
C MET A 115 -14.04 25.34 -5.56
N LEU A 116 -13.02 26.10 -5.17
CA LEU A 116 -12.99 27.57 -5.07
C LEU A 116 -11.64 27.95 -4.45
N HIS A 117 -10.66 28.18 -5.31
CA HIS A 117 -9.70 29.28 -5.24
C HIS A 117 -9.10 29.45 -6.64
#